data_AF-A0A932II88-F1
#
_entry.id   AF-A0A932II88-F1
#
_cell.length_a   1.000
_cell.length_b   1.000
_cell.length_c   1.000
_cell.angle_alpha   90.00
_cell.angle_beta   90.00
_cell.angle_gamma   90.00
#
_symmetry.space_group_name_H-M   'P 1'
#
loop_
_entity.id
_entity.type
_entity.pdbx_description
1 polymer ?
#
loop_
_entity_poly.entity_id
_entity_poly.type
_entity_poly.pdbx_seq_one_letter_code
_entity_poly.pdbx_strand_id
1 'polypeptide(L)' 'RRQEVRADLETLRLENLKLEERSARLRAQVKALRERPEVQERVIRDELGYVKPGEIVLEVRGAPLE' A
#
# COMPACT_ATOMS: atom_id res chain seq x y z
N ARG A 1 -20.99 32.71 -13.49
CA ARG A 1 -21.89 31.52 -13.38
C ARG A 1 -21.54 30.34 -14.29
N ARG A 2 -21.65 30.40 -15.64
CA ARG A 2 -21.29 29.24 -16.51
C ARG A 2 -19.80 28.88 -16.45
N GLN A 3 -18.92 29.88 -16.32
CA GLN A 3 -17.48 29.67 -16.16
C GLN A 3 -17.13 29.12 -14.78
N GLU A 4 -17.72 29.64 -13.70
CA GLU A 4 -17.60 29.08 -12.33
C GLU A 4 -17.98 27.59 -12.32
N VAL A 5 -19.15 27.23 -12.84
CA VAL A 5 -19.59 25.82 -12.88
C VAL A 5 -18.63 24.93 -13.67
N ARG A 6 -18.01 25.45 -14.74
CA ARG A 6 -16.99 24.69 -15.49
C ARG A 6 -15.71 24.51 -14.68
N ALA A 7 -15.25 25.54 -13.97
CA ALA A 7 -14.07 25.46 -13.11
C ALA A 7 -14.29 24.51 -11.92
N ASP A 8 -15.48 24.53 -11.33
CA ASP A 8 -15.86 23.61 -10.26
C ASP A 8 -15.89 22.16 -10.76
N LEU A 9 -16.45 21.92 -11.95
CA LEU A 9 -16.45 20.60 -12.59
C LEU A 9 -15.03 20.09 -12.89
N GLU A 10 -14.13 20.97 -13.37
CA GLU A 10 -12.72 20.64 -13.60
C GLU A 10 -12.05 20.20 -12.29
N THR A 11 -12.26 20.97 -11.22
CA THR A 11 -11.70 20.71 -9.89
C THR A 11 -12.17 19.36 -9.36
N LEU A 12 -13.48 19.10 -9.40
CA LEU A 12 -14.06 17.84 -8.96
C LEU A 12 -13.58 16.63 -9.79
N ARG A 13 -13.32 16.81 -11.08
CA ARG A 13 -12.73 15.74 -11.91
C ARG A 13 -11.30 15.42 -11.49
N LEU A 14 -10.49 16.44 -11.24
CA LEU A 14 -9.12 16.25 -10.77
C LEU A 14 -9.07 15.59 -9.39
N GLU A 15 -10.00 15.95 -8.50
CA GLU A 15 -10.13 15.29 -7.19
C GLU A 15 -10.56 13.84 -7.31
N ASN A 16 -11.56 13.54 -8.14
CA ASN A 16 -11.98 12.16 -8.40
C ASN A 16 -10.82 11.32 -8.93
N LEU A 17 -10.05 11.82 -9.90
CA LEU A 17 -8.90 11.10 -10.43
C LEU A 17 -7.88 10.76 -9.33
N LYS A 18 -7.54 11.73 -8.47
CA LYS A 18 -6.64 11.51 -7.32
C LYS A 18 -7.19 10.48 -6.34
N LEU A 19 -8.49 10.49 -6.09
CA LEU A 19 -9.14 9.53 -5.19
C LEU A 19 -9.16 8.13 -5.79
N GLU A 20 -9.38 8.00 -7.09
CA GLU A 20 -9.33 6.73 -7.82
C GLU A 20 -7.94 6.11 -7.77
N GLU A 21 -6.89 6.90 -8.07
CA GLU A 21 -5.50 6.45 -7.96
C GLU A 21 -5.15 5.99 -6.54
N ARG A 22 -5.56 6.77 -5.52
CA ARG A 22 -5.35 6.41 -4.12
C ARG A 22 -6.10 5.13 -3.75
N SER A 23 -7.34 4.98 -4.20
CA SER A 23 -8.16 3.80 -3.98
C SER A 23 -7.53 2.56 -4.62
N ALA A 24 -7.07 2.66 -5.87
CA ALA A 24 -6.38 1.58 -6.57
C ALA A 24 -5.11 1.14 -5.82
N ARG A 25 -4.29 2.11 -5.38
CA ARG A 25 -3.08 1.84 -4.60
C ARG A 25 -3.39 1.14 -3.27
N LEU A 26 -4.39 1.64 -2.53
CA LEU A 26 -4.78 1.04 -1.25
C LEU A 26 -5.32 -0.38 -1.44
N ARG A 27 -6.14 -0.62 -2.46
CA ARG A 27 -6.63 -1.98 -2.78
C ARG A 27 -5.47 -2.94 -3.07
N ALA A 28 -4.47 -2.50 -3.83
CA ALA A 28 -3.28 -3.31 -4.09
C ALA A 28 -2.50 -3.62 -2.81
N GLN A 29 -2.36 -2.66 -1.91
CA GLN A 29 -1.72 -2.87 -0.60
C GLN A 29 -2.50 -3.85 0.28
N VAL A 30 -3.82 -3.70 0.38
CA VAL A 30 -4.67 -4.64 1.14
C VAL A 30 -4.59 -6.05 0.55
N LYS A 31 -4.61 -6.17 -0.79
CA LYS A 31 -4.46 -7.47 -1.46
C LYS A 31 -3.12 -8.11 -1.11
N ALA A 32 -2.02 -7.36 -1.24
CA ALA A 32 -0.69 -7.84 -0.89
C ALA A 32 -0.61 -8.27 0.58
N LEU A 33 -1.16 -7.47 1.50
CA LEU A 33 -1.21 -7.81 2.92
C LEU A 33 -2.04 -9.05 3.21
N ARG A 34 -3.05 -9.39 2.41
CA ARG A 34 -3.86 -10.60 2.62
C ARG A 34 -3.24 -11.85 2.03
N GLU A 35 -2.62 -11.72 0.86
CA GLU A 35 -2.26 -12.88 0.03
C GLU A 35 -0.78 -13.21 0.07
N ARG A 36 0.09 -12.29 0.52
CA ARG A 36 1.55 -12.45 0.48
C ARG A 36 2.12 -12.57 1.90
N PRO A 37 2.49 -13.78 2.36
CA PRO A 37 3.04 -13.99 3.69
C PRO A 37 4.25 -13.12 4.00
N GLU A 38 5.13 -12.89 3.02
CA GLU A 38 6.32 -12.06 3.20
C GLU A 38 5.98 -10.57 3.43
N VAL A 39 4.83 -10.11 2.91
CA VAL A 39 4.35 -8.74 3.14
C VAL A 39 3.74 -8.62 4.54
N GLN A 40 3.03 -9.65 5.00
CA GLN A 40 2.48 -9.72 6.36
C GLN A 40 3.59 -9.71 7.41
N GLU A 41 4.58 -10.60 7.26
CA GLU A 41 5.68 -10.76 8.19
C GLU A 41 6.47 -9.46 8.36
N ARG A 42 6.78 -8.78 7.24
CA ARG A 42 7.40 -7.45 7.29
C ARG A 42 6.56 -6.44 8.08
N VAL A 43 5.26 -6.34 7.82
CA VAL A 43 4.41 -5.35 8.52
C VAL A 43 4.25 -5.68 10.00
N ILE A 44 4.11 -6.96 10.36
CA ILE A 44 4.07 -7.40 11.76
C ILE A 44 5.38 -7.02 12.47
N ARG A 45 6.52 -7.25 11.83
CA ARG A 45 7.82 -6.87 12.36
C ARG A 45 7.92 -5.36 12.58
N ASP A 46 7.63 -4.59 11.54
CA ASP A 46 7.92 -3.16 11.49
C ASP A 46 6.93 -2.35 12.34
N GLU A 47 5.64 -2.72 12.34
CA GLU A 47 4.56 -1.93 12.97
C GLU A 47 4.12 -2.48 14.34
N LEU A 48 4.24 -3.79 14.58
CA LEU A 48 3.79 -4.40 15.84
C LEU A 48 4.92 -4.64 16.84
N GLY A 49 6.15 -4.24 16.52
CA GLY A 49 7.30 -4.32 17.43
C GLY A 49 7.76 -5.76 17.72
N TYR A 50 7.52 -6.68 16.79
CA TYR A 50 7.93 -8.08 16.91
C TYR A 50 9.45 -8.27 16.78
N VAL A 51 10.17 -7.22 16.37
CA VAL A 51 11.63 -7.14 16.42
C VAL A 51 12.02 -5.92 17.22
N LYS A 52 12.83 -6.14 18.26
CA LYS A 52 13.31 -5.09 19.16
C LYS A 52 14.55 -4.40 18.57
N PRO A 53 14.82 -3.14 18.97
CA PRO A 53 16.07 -2.49 18.59
C PRO A 53 17.30 -3.35 18.94
N GLY A 54 18.18 -3.57 17.95
CA GLY A 54 19.39 -4.38 18.10
C GLY A 54 19.27 -5.86 17.72
N GLU A 55 18.06 -6.33 17.40
CA GLU A 55 17.86 -7.69 16.87
C GLU A 55 18.15 -7.76 15.36
N ILE A 56 18.68 -8.91 14.90
CA ILE A 56 19.04 -9.16 13.49
C ILE A 56 18.01 -10.11 12.89
N VAL A 57 17.45 -9.74 11.73
CA VAL A 57 16.52 -10.57 10.96
C VAL A 57 17.26 -11.21 9.79
N LEU A 58 17.14 -12.53 9.66
CA LEU A 58 17.76 -13.32 8.59
C LEU A 58 16.67 -13.90 7.68
N GLU A 59 16.63 -13.48 6.42
CA GLU A 59 15.79 -14.09 5.39
C GLU A 59 16.57 -15.23 4.73
N VAL A 60 16.22 -16.47 5.04
CA VAL A 60 16.83 -17.65 4.39
C VAL A 60 15.95 -18.05 3.21
N ARG A 61 16.46 -17.84 1.99
CA ARG A 61 15.82 -18.35 0.78
C ARG A 61 16.22 -19.80 0.59
N GLY A 62 15.24 -20.71 0.59
CA GLY A 62 15.48 -22.12 0.33
C GLY A 62 16.14 -22.32 -1.03
N ALA A 63 17.22 -23.10 -1.07
CA ALA A 63 17.70 -23.66 -2.33
C ALA A 63 16.64 -24.64 -2.87
N PRO A 64 16.47 -24.75 -4.20
CA PRO A 64 15.59 -25.76 -4.75
C PRO A 64 16.04 -27.14 -4.26
N LEU A 65 15.09 -27.95 -3.78
CA LEU A 65 15.32 -29.37 -3.52
C LEU A 65 15.50 -30.04 -4.89
N GLU A 66 16.70 -30.55 -5.17
CA GLU A 66 16.98 -31.42 -6.34
C GLU A 66 16.28 -32.78 -6.20
#